data_AF-A0A8F5ZHR9-F1
#
_entry.id   AF-A0A8F5ZHR9-F1
#
_cell.length_a   1.000
_cell.length_b   1.000
_cell.length_c   1.000
_cell.angle_alpha   90.00
_cell.angle_beta   90.00
_cell.angle_gamma   90.00
#
_symmetry.space_group_name_H-M   'P 1'
#
loop_
_entity.id
_entity.type
_entity.pdbx_description
1 polymer ?
#
loop_
_entity_poly.entity_id
_entity_poly.type
_entity_poly.pdbx_seq_one_letter_code
_entity_poly.pdbx_strand_id
1 'polypeptide(L)'
;MRKPNLIGMPNFATIVMNILILIGSAIWLMLPAYLPNNFAALTGGGMPIDLKKKWSDGKRILGDGKTIRGFIGGVSAGILAGFLQIYLEISGIIPWFPHHTVSAVILFAIGSLLGDMVKSFFKRRRGIDRGGEWFLVDQLDFVVGALLLTLLFDPVWIMGTMTLPLLIVILVLTPLLHRTVNIIGYKLGLKKVPW
;
A
#
# COMPACT_ATOMS: atom_id res chain seq x y z
N MET A 1 -23.45 -16.94 -42.74
CA MET A 1 -22.59 -16.72 -41.55
C MET A 1 -23.28 -17.32 -40.34
N ARG A 2 -22.72 -18.37 -39.72
CA ARG A 2 -23.23 -18.91 -38.44
C ARG A 2 -22.94 -17.89 -37.35
N LYS A 3 -23.97 -17.42 -36.62
CA LYS A 3 -23.78 -16.62 -35.41
C LYS A 3 -22.93 -17.45 -34.43
N PRO A 4 -21.89 -16.89 -33.80
CA PRO A 4 -21.11 -17.63 -32.81
C PRO A 4 -22.05 -18.09 -31.68
N ASN A 5 -21.96 -19.37 -31.32
CA ASN A 5 -22.68 -19.92 -30.18
C ASN A 5 -22.16 -19.23 -28.90
N LEU A 6 -22.97 -18.34 -28.33
CA LEU A 6 -22.68 -17.62 -27.08
C LEU A 6 -22.89 -18.48 -25.82
N ILE A 7 -23.11 -19.79 -25.98
CA ILE A 7 -23.33 -20.74 -24.89
C ILE A 7 -21.99 -20.93 -24.16
N GLY A 8 -21.84 -20.27 -23.00
CA GLY A 8 -20.65 -20.38 -22.14
C GLY A 8 -19.90 -19.07 -21.89
N MET A 9 -20.25 -17.96 -22.56
CA MET A 9 -19.69 -16.66 -22.19
C MET A 9 -20.36 -16.17 -20.90
N PRO A 10 -19.60 -15.74 -19.87
CA PRO A 10 -20.20 -15.09 -18.71
C PRO A 10 -20.99 -13.88 -19.22
N ASN A 11 -22.23 -13.75 -18.74
CA ASN A 11 -23.04 -12.61 -19.11
C ASN A 11 -22.41 -11.31 -18.58
N PHE A 12 -22.83 -10.18 -19.14
CA PHE A 12 -22.27 -8.87 -18.77
C PHE A 12 -22.30 -8.61 -17.26
N ALA A 13 -23.38 -9.00 -16.57
CA ALA A 13 -23.51 -8.83 -15.13
C ALA A 13 -22.47 -9.65 -14.34
N THR A 14 -22.18 -10.89 -14.74
CA THR A 14 -21.13 -11.72 -14.13
C THR A 14 -19.75 -11.08 -14.31
N ILE A 15 -19.45 -10.54 -15.49
CA ILE A 15 -18.18 -9.86 -15.75
C ILE A 15 -18.02 -8.64 -14.83
N VAL A 16 -19.05 -7.80 -14.77
CA VAL A 16 -19.04 -6.61 -13.90
C VAL A 16 -18.87 -7.00 -12.43
N MET A 17 -19.61 -8.00 -11.96
CA MET A 17 -19.51 -8.47 -10.58
C MET A 17 -18.10 -8.97 -10.24
N ASN A 18 -17.49 -9.77 -11.12
CA ASN A 18 -16.13 -10.26 -10.91
C ASN A 18 -15.10 -9.12 -10.84
N ILE A 19 -15.26 -8.08 -11.66
CA ILE A 19 -14.39 -6.89 -11.60
C ILE A 19 -14.57 -6.16 -10.27
N LEU A 20 -15.81 -5.96 -9.81
CA LEU A 20 -16.09 -5.32 -8.53
C LEU A 20 -15.51 -6.09 -7.35
N ILE A 21 -15.65 -7.42 -7.35
CA ILE A 21 -15.04 -8.31 -6.35
C ILE A 21 -13.52 -8.18 -6.38
N LEU A 22 -12.91 -8.13 -7.57
CA LEU A 22 -11.46 -8.02 -7.71
C LEU A 22 -10.94 -6.68 -7.17
N ILE A 23 -11.62 -5.57 -7.46
CA ILE A 23 -11.30 -4.24 -6.92
C ILE A 23 -11.47 -4.24 -5.39
N GLY A 24 -12.59 -4.77 -4.90
CA GLY A 24 -12.83 -4.91 -3.46
C GLY A 24 -11.76 -5.75 -2.77
N SER A 25 -11.34 -6.85 -3.40
CA SER A 25 -10.28 -7.73 -2.90
C SER A 25 -8.94 -7.00 -2.84
N ALA A 26 -8.60 -6.18 -3.85
CA ALA A 26 -7.37 -5.40 -3.86
C ALA A 26 -7.35 -4.36 -2.73
N ILE A 27 -8.46 -3.66 -2.51
CA ILE A 27 -8.58 -2.67 -1.44
C ILE A 27 -8.49 -3.35 -0.07
N TRP A 28 -9.25 -4.44 0.11
CA TRP A 28 -9.29 -5.19 1.35
C TRP A 28 -7.91 -5.75 1.68
N LEU A 29 -7.31 -6.50 0.76
CA LEU A 29 -6.02 -7.15 0.97
C LEU A 29 -4.90 -6.15 1.32
N MET A 30 -4.89 -4.98 0.69
CA MET A 30 -3.82 -4.00 0.86
C MET A 30 -4.06 -3.01 2.01
N LEU A 31 -5.19 -3.07 2.70
CA LEU A 31 -5.51 -2.11 3.77
C LEU A 31 -4.45 -2.04 4.89
N PRO A 32 -3.86 -3.17 5.36
CA PRO A 32 -2.77 -3.13 6.34
C PRO A 32 -1.49 -2.43 5.82
N ALA A 33 -1.31 -2.34 4.51
CA ALA A 33 -0.21 -1.63 3.86
C ALA A 33 -0.57 -0.18 3.44
N TYR A 34 -1.84 0.15 3.21
CA TYR A 34 -2.28 1.50 2.84
C TYR A 34 -2.33 2.48 4.02
N LEU A 35 -2.61 1.98 5.23
CA LEU A 35 -2.74 2.84 6.42
C LEU A 35 -1.40 3.31 7.03
N PRO A 36 -0.34 2.49 7.14
CA PRO A 36 0.86 2.84 7.90
C PRO A 36 1.49 4.18 7.54
N ASN A 37 1.61 4.51 6.25
CA ASN A 37 2.22 5.78 5.82
C ASN A 37 1.46 7.01 6.33
N ASN A 38 0.13 6.96 6.29
CA ASN A 38 -0.72 8.06 6.76
C ASN A 38 -0.63 8.21 8.27
N PHE A 39 -0.68 7.10 9.00
CA PHE A 39 -0.54 7.13 10.46
C PHE A 39 0.87 7.53 10.90
N ALA A 40 1.91 7.11 10.18
CA ALA A 40 3.28 7.54 10.44
C ALA A 40 3.47 9.05 10.26
N ALA A 41 2.73 9.67 9.33
CA ALA A 41 2.71 11.12 9.18
C ALA A 41 1.99 11.81 10.34
N LEU A 42 0.89 11.23 10.86
CA LEU A 42 0.12 11.76 11.99
C LEU A 42 0.85 11.62 13.33
N THR A 43 1.45 10.46 13.59
CA THR A 43 2.17 10.16 14.84
C THR A 43 3.66 10.49 14.78
N GLY A 44 4.10 11.02 13.64
CA GLY A 44 5.49 11.31 13.31
C GLY A 44 6.12 12.42 14.14
N GLY A 45 7.29 12.86 13.70
CA GLY A 45 8.12 13.81 14.45
C GLY A 45 9.01 13.13 15.50
N GLY A 46 9.77 13.96 16.24
CA GLY A 46 10.80 13.48 17.17
C GLY A 46 12.07 13.00 16.47
N MET A 47 12.67 11.92 17.00
CA MET A 47 13.97 11.39 16.54
C MET A 47 13.87 10.77 15.15
N PRO A 48 14.63 11.28 14.15
CA PRO A 48 14.74 10.64 12.85
C PRO A 48 15.39 9.25 12.97
N ILE A 49 14.93 8.28 12.19
CA ILE A 49 15.45 6.92 12.13
C ILE A 49 16.93 6.92 11.72
N ASP A 50 17.31 7.83 10.82
CA ASP A 50 18.71 7.96 10.38
C ASP A 50 19.61 8.68 11.39
N LEU A 51 19.10 9.10 12.55
CA LEU A 51 19.84 9.85 13.57
C LEU A 51 20.51 11.12 13.02
N LYS A 52 19.93 11.73 11.98
CA LYS A 52 20.51 12.85 11.23
C LYS A 52 21.84 12.54 10.53
N LYS A 53 22.23 11.27 10.42
CA LYS A 53 23.44 10.85 9.72
C LYS A 53 23.35 11.14 8.23
N LYS A 54 24.53 11.38 7.64
CA LYS A 54 24.74 11.53 6.22
C LYS A 54 25.32 10.23 5.63
N TRP A 55 25.01 9.96 4.38
CA TRP A 55 25.65 8.92 3.59
C TRP A 55 26.99 9.41 3.03
N SER A 56 27.74 8.55 2.36
CA SER A 56 29.05 8.89 1.77
C SER A 56 29.00 10.02 0.74
N ASP A 57 27.82 10.31 0.19
CA ASP A 57 27.58 11.42 -0.74
C ASP A 57 27.30 12.77 -0.05
N GLY A 58 27.43 12.83 1.29
CA GLY A 58 27.20 14.04 2.08
C GLY A 58 25.72 14.42 2.29
N LYS A 59 24.78 13.67 1.69
CA LYS A 59 23.33 13.88 1.85
C LYS A 59 22.79 13.01 2.98
N ARG A 60 21.64 13.38 3.56
CA ARG A 60 20.96 12.58 4.61
C ARG A 60 20.71 11.15 4.14
N ILE A 61 20.74 10.16 5.06
CA ILE A 61 20.44 8.77 4.68
C ILE A 61 18.97 8.65 4.30
N LEU A 62 18.05 9.12 5.14
CA LEU A 62 16.60 9.09 4.88
C LEU A 62 15.99 10.49 4.87
N GLY A 63 16.38 11.34 5.84
CA GLY A 63 15.81 12.65 6.08
C GLY A 63 14.78 12.69 7.22
N ASP A 64 14.41 13.88 7.67
CA ASP A 64 13.64 14.10 8.91
C ASP A 64 12.18 13.62 8.87
N GLY A 65 11.70 13.18 7.70
CA GLY A 65 10.35 12.63 7.56
C GLY A 65 10.21 11.18 8.04
N LYS A 66 11.32 10.47 8.28
CA LYS A 66 11.30 9.07 8.74
C LYS A 66 11.70 9.04 10.21
N THR A 67 10.73 8.96 11.10
CA THR A 67 10.96 9.03 12.56
C THR A 67 10.57 7.74 13.26
N ILE A 68 11.19 7.47 14.41
CA ILE A 68 10.93 6.25 15.19
C ILE A 68 9.46 6.19 15.62
N ARG A 69 8.92 7.32 16.11
CA ARG A 69 7.50 7.43 16.50
C ARG A 69 6.55 7.24 15.33
N GLY A 70 6.89 7.77 14.16
CA GLY A 70 6.13 7.56 12.93
C GLY A 70 6.11 6.09 12.54
N PHE A 71 7.27 5.43 12.58
CA PHE A 71 7.36 4.00 12.25
C PHE A 71 6.52 3.13 13.19
N ILE A 72 6.66 3.32 14.51
CA ILE A 72 5.89 2.55 15.50
C ILE A 72 4.39 2.82 15.34
N GLY A 73 3.97 4.09 15.25
CA GLY A 73 2.55 4.43 15.10
C GLY A 73 1.94 3.92 13.80
N GLY A 74 2.68 4.01 12.69
CA GLY A 74 2.24 3.50 11.39
C GLY A 74 2.11 1.98 11.37
N VAL A 75 3.12 1.25 11.86
CA VAL A 75 3.07 -0.22 11.93
C VAL A 75 1.91 -0.67 12.83
N SER A 76 1.78 -0.09 14.02
CA SER A 76 0.69 -0.41 14.94
C SER A 76 -0.68 -0.18 14.31
N ALA A 77 -0.88 0.92 13.57
CA ALA A 77 -2.14 1.19 12.89
C ALA A 77 -2.46 0.15 11.81
N GLY A 78 -1.46 -0.24 10.99
CA GLY A 78 -1.62 -1.29 9.99
C GLY A 78 -1.96 -2.65 10.60
N ILE A 79 -1.28 -3.02 11.68
CA ILE A 79 -1.54 -4.28 12.40
C ILE A 79 -2.95 -4.30 13.02
N LEU A 80 -3.34 -3.22 13.70
CA LEU A 80 -4.68 -3.12 14.31
C LEU A 80 -5.78 -3.22 13.25
N ALA A 81 -5.61 -2.55 12.11
CA ALA A 81 -6.54 -2.65 11.00
C ALA A 81 -6.60 -4.09 10.46
N GLY A 82 -5.45 -4.75 10.24
CA GLY A 82 -5.43 -6.12 9.76
C GLY A 82 -6.00 -7.14 10.76
N PHE A 83 -5.82 -6.95 12.07
CA PHE A 83 -6.51 -7.79 13.06
C PHE A 83 -8.02 -7.60 13.03
N LEU A 84 -8.50 -6.37 12.83
CA LEU A 84 -9.93 -6.14 12.61
C LEU A 84 -10.40 -6.84 11.33
N GLN A 85 -9.62 -6.83 10.26
CA GLN A 85 -9.97 -7.56 9.03
C GLN A 85 -10.05 -9.06 9.25
N ILE A 86 -9.06 -9.66 9.91
CA ILE A 86 -9.05 -11.09 10.27
C ILE A 86 -10.29 -11.43 11.11
N TYR A 87 -10.66 -10.58 12.07
CA TYR A 87 -11.88 -10.78 12.86
C TYR A 87 -13.15 -10.75 11.99
N LEU A 88 -13.26 -9.76 11.09
CA LEU A 88 -14.42 -9.62 10.19
C LEU A 88 -14.54 -10.76 9.17
N GLU A 89 -13.39 -11.30 8.76
CA GLU A 89 -13.29 -12.47 7.89
C GLU A 89 -13.74 -13.76 8.60
N ILE A 90 -13.20 -14.03 9.79
CA ILE A 90 -13.48 -15.26 10.56
C ILE A 90 -14.91 -15.24 11.12
N SER A 91 -15.43 -14.07 11.51
CA SER A 91 -16.82 -13.93 11.97
C SER A 91 -17.87 -14.11 10.87
N GLY A 92 -17.44 -14.19 9.60
CA GLY A 92 -18.35 -14.33 8.46
C GLY A 92 -19.09 -13.05 8.08
N ILE A 93 -18.70 -11.89 8.64
CA ILE A 93 -19.28 -10.60 8.26
C ILE A 93 -18.79 -10.20 6.86
N ILE A 94 -17.51 -10.47 6.55
CA ILE A 94 -16.90 -10.19 5.23
C ILE A 94 -16.12 -11.44 4.75
N PRO A 95 -16.81 -12.51 4.31
CA PRO A 95 -16.17 -13.77 3.90
C PRO A 95 -15.75 -13.80 2.42
N TRP A 96 -16.08 -12.76 1.64
CA TRP A 96 -15.94 -12.75 0.17
C TRP A 96 -14.57 -12.29 -0.34
N PHE A 97 -13.72 -11.76 0.54
CA PHE A 97 -12.38 -11.30 0.18
C PHE A 97 -11.30 -12.27 0.65
N PRO A 98 -10.08 -12.20 0.09
CA PRO A 98 -9.01 -13.11 0.50
C PRO A 98 -8.71 -12.99 1.99
N HIS A 99 -8.52 -14.15 2.63
CA HIS A 99 -8.25 -14.23 4.06
C HIS A 99 -6.82 -13.83 4.40
N HIS A 100 -6.69 -12.96 5.39
CA HIS A 100 -5.41 -12.56 5.93
C HIS A 100 -4.91 -13.57 6.97
N THR A 101 -3.60 -13.77 6.98
CA THR A 101 -2.91 -14.38 8.12
C THR A 101 -2.34 -13.28 9.02
N VAL A 102 -2.08 -13.63 10.29
CA VAL A 102 -1.40 -12.74 11.23
C VAL A 102 -0.02 -12.33 10.68
N SER A 103 0.72 -13.26 10.08
CA SER A 103 2.01 -12.99 9.44
C SER A 103 1.86 -11.98 8.31
N ALA A 104 0.91 -12.18 7.39
CA ALA A 104 0.69 -11.28 6.26
C ALA A 104 0.38 -9.84 6.70
N VAL A 105 -0.50 -9.67 7.70
CA VAL A 105 -0.85 -8.35 8.24
C VAL A 105 0.38 -7.62 8.79
N ILE A 106 1.19 -8.31 9.60
CA ILE A 106 2.40 -7.73 10.17
C ILE A 106 3.42 -7.38 9.07
N LEU A 107 3.61 -8.28 8.11
CA LEU A 107 4.56 -8.09 7.01
C LEU A 107 4.13 -6.97 6.06
N PHE A 108 2.83 -6.82 5.77
CA PHE A 108 2.31 -5.69 5.01
C PHE A 108 2.50 -4.35 5.75
N ALA A 109 2.18 -4.31 7.04
CA ALA A 109 2.34 -3.10 7.84
C ALA A 109 3.81 -2.64 7.91
N ILE A 110 4.73 -3.56 8.22
CA ILE A 110 6.17 -3.26 8.29
C ILE A 110 6.74 -2.98 6.90
N GLY A 111 6.46 -3.86 5.94
CA GLY A 111 7.00 -3.79 4.59
C GLY A 111 6.62 -2.51 3.86
N SER A 112 5.41 -1.99 4.07
CA SER A 112 5.00 -0.71 3.50
C SER A 112 5.88 0.46 3.94
N LEU A 113 6.19 0.57 5.24
CA LEU A 113 7.07 1.61 5.76
C LEU A 113 8.54 1.37 5.39
N LEU A 114 8.98 0.11 5.33
CA LEU A 114 10.32 -0.22 4.84
C LEU A 114 10.49 0.21 3.37
N GLY A 115 9.51 -0.08 2.51
CA GLY A 115 9.49 0.35 1.11
C GLY A 115 9.59 1.87 0.96
N ASP A 116 8.81 2.61 1.74
CA ASP A 116 8.84 4.07 1.76
C ASP A 116 10.17 4.65 2.30
N MET A 117 10.82 3.96 3.25
CA MET A 117 12.19 4.30 3.67
C MET A 117 13.22 4.01 2.58
N VAL A 118 13.15 2.86 1.90
CA VAL A 118 14.04 2.53 0.78
C VAL A 118 13.92 3.56 -0.32
N LYS A 119 12.69 3.94 -0.72
CA LYS A 119 12.50 5.06 -1.64
C LYS A 119 13.12 6.34 -1.10
N SER A 120 12.89 6.68 0.17
CA SER A 120 13.42 7.92 0.75
C SER A 120 14.94 7.96 0.71
N PHE A 121 15.60 6.83 0.93
CA PHE A 121 17.04 6.69 0.71
C PHE A 121 17.43 7.05 -0.73
N PHE A 122 16.78 6.44 -1.73
CA PHE A 122 17.08 6.71 -3.13
C PHE A 122 16.74 8.15 -3.57
N LYS A 123 15.70 8.78 -2.99
CA LYS A 123 15.41 10.21 -3.20
C LYS A 123 16.58 11.08 -2.78
N ARG A 124 17.18 10.80 -1.62
CA ARG A 124 18.36 11.54 -1.16
C ARG A 124 19.53 11.34 -2.11
N ARG A 125 19.81 10.11 -2.57
CA ARG A 125 20.89 9.86 -3.55
C ARG A 125 20.71 10.68 -4.83
N ARG A 126 19.48 10.81 -5.31
CA ARG A 126 19.10 11.64 -6.49
C ARG A 126 19.09 13.14 -6.24
N GLY A 127 19.33 13.61 -5.02
CA GLY A 127 19.27 15.04 -4.68
C GLY A 127 17.85 15.59 -4.58
N ILE A 128 16.84 14.73 -4.50
CA ILE A 128 15.47 15.16 -4.24
C ILE A 128 15.35 15.44 -2.75
N ASP A 129 14.99 16.66 -2.38
CA ASP A 129 14.83 17.07 -0.98
C ASP A 129 13.58 16.45 -0.33
N ARG A 130 13.48 16.62 1.00
CA ARG A 130 12.27 16.19 1.74
C ARG A 130 11.06 16.92 1.16
N GLY A 131 10.00 16.16 0.87
CA GLY A 131 8.77 16.70 0.30
C GLY A 131 8.81 16.93 -1.21
N GLY A 132 9.97 16.81 -1.86
CA GLY A 132 10.05 16.78 -3.32
C GLY A 132 9.35 15.54 -3.87
N GLU A 133 8.72 15.64 -5.04
CA GLU A 133 7.95 14.56 -5.66
C GLU A 133 8.86 13.67 -6.54
N TRP A 134 8.57 12.37 -6.55
CA TRP A 134 9.12 11.40 -7.49
C TRP A 134 7.95 10.57 -8.04
N PHE A 135 7.43 11.03 -9.16
CA PHE A 135 6.23 10.49 -9.82
C PHE A 135 6.29 8.97 -9.98
N LEU A 136 5.15 8.31 -9.75
CA LEU A 136 4.93 6.85 -9.64
C LEU A 136 5.67 6.15 -8.50
N VAL A 137 6.93 6.48 -8.26
CA VAL A 137 7.72 5.83 -7.20
C VAL A 137 7.16 6.18 -5.83
N ASP A 138 6.75 7.43 -5.59
CA ASP A 138 6.07 7.82 -4.34
C ASP A 138 4.67 7.19 -4.15
N GLN A 139 4.12 6.55 -5.18
CA GLN A 139 2.78 5.93 -5.14
C GLN A 139 2.86 4.40 -5.02
N LEU A 140 3.96 3.77 -5.45
CA LEU A 140 4.11 2.32 -5.50
C LEU A 140 5.18 1.76 -4.57
N ASP A 141 6.05 2.60 -4.02
CA ASP A 141 7.13 2.20 -3.10
C ASP A 141 6.66 1.33 -1.93
N PHE A 142 5.60 1.74 -1.25
CA PHE A 142 5.08 1.05 -0.09
C PHE A 142 4.36 -0.25 -0.49
N VAL A 143 3.70 -0.28 -1.65
CA VAL A 143 3.11 -1.50 -2.21
C VAL A 143 4.20 -2.51 -2.48
N VAL A 144 5.25 -2.10 -3.19
CA VAL A 144 6.41 -2.95 -3.50
C VAL A 144 7.08 -3.41 -2.22
N GLY A 145 7.27 -2.54 -1.23
CA GLY A 145 7.84 -2.90 0.07
C GLY A 145 7.03 -3.95 0.81
N ALA A 146 5.70 -3.79 0.87
CA ALA A 146 4.80 -4.76 1.49
C ALA A 146 4.85 -6.12 0.78
N LEU A 147 4.70 -6.13 -0.55
CA LEU A 147 4.70 -7.35 -1.34
C LEU A 147 6.04 -8.09 -1.29
N LEU A 148 7.16 -7.38 -1.41
CA LEU A 148 8.49 -7.98 -1.34
C LEU A 148 8.78 -8.55 0.05
N LEU A 149 8.44 -7.83 1.12
CA LEU A 149 8.67 -8.34 2.47
C LEU A 149 7.82 -9.60 2.72
N THR A 150 6.56 -9.60 2.31
CA THR A 150 5.72 -10.79 2.45
C THR A 150 6.20 -11.94 1.56
N LEU A 151 6.71 -11.67 0.36
CA LEU A 151 7.32 -12.71 -0.48
C LEU A 151 8.55 -13.35 0.16
N LEU A 152 9.36 -12.57 0.89
CA LEU A 152 10.56 -13.08 1.55
C LEU A 152 10.24 -13.93 2.79
N PHE A 153 9.20 -13.56 3.55
CA PHE A 153 8.93 -14.13 4.88
C PHE A 153 7.65 -14.98 4.96
N ASP A 154 6.74 -14.87 4.01
CA ASP A 154 5.53 -15.70 3.87
C ASP A 154 5.21 -16.01 2.38
N PRO A 155 6.16 -16.67 1.67
CA PRO A 155 6.03 -16.93 0.24
C PRO A 155 4.83 -17.81 -0.11
N VAL A 156 4.49 -18.77 0.75
CA VAL A 156 3.38 -19.70 0.51
C VAL A 156 2.05 -18.95 0.50
N TRP A 157 1.81 -18.10 1.52
CA TRP A 157 0.57 -17.35 1.59
C TRP A 157 0.46 -16.34 0.45
N ILE A 158 1.51 -15.56 0.16
CA ILE A 158 1.43 -14.52 -0.87
C ILE A 158 1.27 -15.14 -2.27
N MET A 159 1.95 -16.24 -2.57
CA MET A 159 1.82 -16.89 -3.89
C MET A 159 0.47 -17.60 -4.06
N GLY A 160 -0.13 -18.07 -2.96
CA GLY A 160 -1.49 -18.62 -2.97
C GLY A 160 -2.59 -17.57 -3.07
N THR A 161 -2.34 -16.36 -2.57
CA THR A 161 -3.34 -15.28 -2.45
C THR A 161 -3.24 -14.26 -3.59
N MET A 162 -2.02 -13.87 -3.97
CA MET A 162 -1.74 -12.79 -4.91
C MET A 162 -1.78 -13.30 -6.35
N THR A 163 -2.98 -13.36 -6.92
CA THR A 163 -3.15 -13.69 -8.34
C THR A 163 -2.67 -12.55 -9.25
N LEU A 164 -2.27 -12.87 -10.49
CA LEU A 164 -1.84 -11.86 -11.46
C LEU A 164 -2.90 -10.76 -11.72
N PRO A 165 -4.20 -11.07 -11.90
CA PRO A 165 -5.23 -10.03 -12.02
C PRO A 165 -5.30 -9.13 -10.78
N LEU A 166 -5.18 -9.70 -9.58
CA LEU A 166 -5.22 -8.93 -8.33
C LEU A 166 -4.01 -7.98 -8.24
N LEU A 167 -2.81 -8.47 -8.58
CA LEU A 167 -1.60 -7.65 -8.62
C LEU A 167 -1.74 -6.49 -9.61
N ILE A 168 -2.24 -6.75 -10.82
CA ILE A 168 -2.48 -5.70 -11.83
C ILE A 168 -3.45 -4.65 -11.29
N VAL A 169 -4.56 -5.09 -10.66
CA VAL A 169 -5.53 -4.16 -10.07
C VAL A 169 -4.88 -3.34 -8.97
N ILE A 170 -4.09 -3.92 -8.06
CA ILE A 170 -3.38 -3.17 -7.01
C ILE A 170 -2.46 -2.10 -7.60
N LEU A 171 -1.67 -2.45 -8.62
CA LEU A 171 -0.70 -1.56 -9.26
C LEU A 171 -1.38 -0.39 -10.01
N VAL A 172 -2.56 -0.61 -10.59
CA VAL A 172 -3.33 0.45 -11.27
C VAL A 172 -4.13 1.28 -10.27
N LEU A 173 -4.78 0.61 -9.31
CA LEU A 173 -5.68 1.25 -8.35
C LEU A 173 -4.93 2.15 -7.38
N THR A 174 -3.71 1.78 -6.97
CA THR A 174 -2.94 2.56 -5.98
C THR A 174 -2.67 4.00 -6.48
N PRO A 175 -2.07 4.23 -7.65
CA PRO A 175 -1.96 5.56 -8.24
C PRO A 175 -3.27 6.34 -8.33
N LEU A 176 -4.36 5.66 -8.69
CA LEU A 176 -5.69 6.28 -8.83
C LEU A 176 -6.26 6.72 -7.48
N LEU A 177 -6.13 5.89 -6.45
CA LEU A 177 -6.54 6.22 -5.08
C LEU A 177 -5.73 7.42 -4.56
N HIS A 178 -4.41 7.41 -4.72
CA HIS A 178 -3.54 8.53 -4.34
C HIS A 178 -3.99 9.84 -5.00
N ARG A 179 -4.21 9.82 -6.33
CA ARG A 179 -4.71 10.98 -7.06
C ARG A 179 -6.07 11.46 -6.55
N THR A 180 -6.97 10.53 -6.25
CA THR A 180 -8.32 10.86 -5.77
C THR A 180 -8.27 11.56 -4.41
N VAL A 181 -7.48 11.03 -3.48
CA VAL A 181 -7.26 11.66 -2.17
C VAL A 181 -6.62 13.05 -2.32
N ASN A 182 -5.66 13.21 -3.23
CA ASN A 182 -5.02 14.51 -3.48
C ASN A 182 -6.00 15.54 -4.05
N ILE A 183 -6.85 15.15 -5.02
CA ILE A 183 -7.89 16.02 -5.58
C ILE A 183 -8.91 16.43 -4.51
N ILE A 184 -9.36 15.50 -3.65
CA ILE A 184 -10.29 15.82 -2.56
C ILE A 184 -9.63 16.79 -1.58
N GLY A 185 -8.39 16.51 -1.16
CA GLY A 185 -7.64 17.39 -0.27
C GLY A 185 -7.45 18.80 -0.84
N TYR A 186 -7.20 18.91 -2.15
CA TYR A 186 -7.11 20.19 -2.84
C TYR A 186 -8.45 20.94 -2.87
N LYS A 187 -9.55 20.25 -3.22
CA LYS A 187 -10.90 20.84 -3.22
C LYS A 187 -11.36 21.30 -1.84
N LEU A 188 -10.91 20.63 -0.78
CA LEU A 188 -11.17 21.01 0.61
C LEU A 188 -10.20 22.09 1.15
N GLY A 189 -9.27 22.58 0.34
CA GLY A 189 -8.26 23.57 0.74
C GLY A 189 -7.17 23.03 1.67
N LEU A 190 -7.13 21.72 1.91
CA LEU A 190 -6.15 21.04 2.77
C LEU A 190 -4.81 20.81 2.04
N LYS A 191 -4.82 20.78 0.70
CA LYS A 191 -3.63 20.69 -0.14
C LYS A 191 -3.52 21.87 -1.10
N LYS A 192 -2.28 22.27 -1.38
CA LYS A 192 -1.97 23.35 -2.33
C LYS A 192 -2.06 22.93 -3.80
N VAL A 193 -1.94 21.63 -4.09
CA VAL A 193 -1.96 21.06 -5.45
C VAL A 193 -2.78 19.77 -5.51
N PRO A 194 -3.43 19.46 -6.66
CA PRO A 194 -4.32 18.31 -6.81
C PRO A 194 -3.65 17.00 -7.28
N TRP A 195 -2.34 17.02 -7.58
CA TRP A 195 -1.61 15.81 -8.00
C TRP A 195 -0.87 15.15 -6.83
#